data_AF-A0A117MS54-F1
#
_entry.id   AF-A0A117MS54-F1
#
_cell.length_a   1.000
_cell.length_b   1.000
_cell.length_c   1.000
_cell.angle_alpha   90.00
_cell.angle_beta   90.00
_cell.angle_gamma   90.00
#
_symmetry.space_group_name_H-M   'P 1'
#
loop_
_entity.id
_entity.type
_entity.pdbx_description
1 polymer ?
#
loop_
_entity_poly.entity_id
_entity_poly.type
_entity_poly.pdbx_seq_one_letter_code
_entity_poly.pdbx_strand_id
1 'polypeptide(L)'
;MKRIVIIGSKPNANIPDGDVIYCANGAIGYYAENVKRFGKVISILNPDLIHPKKRKNGSSTKEFYERQWLAIVHSRPDKVILLRNNGLLMLTEALRDAGFEAPVLGLSRVERRMLVGRISGSYDPIITKEFFLLPVGKKIRYIGSLCSTYLKRIIDKKKDCGAYFRPSTGVISLIFAIDEYGNDAEYVVAGIGIKNRAQYHDGNNPAQNDLPHHVFADKQVLRRLAGRYRLYTTEQELMPYIPPWNHRS
;
A
#
# COMPACT_ATOMS: atom_id res chain seq x y z
N MET A 1 24.15 1.13 -8.13
CA MET A 1 22.81 1.74 -7.97
C MET A 1 21.93 0.71 -7.30
N LYS A 2 21.26 1.04 -6.19
CA LYS A 2 20.38 0.06 -5.53
C LYS A 2 19.07 -0.11 -6.30
N ARG A 3 18.61 -1.34 -6.46
CA ARG A 3 17.30 -1.68 -7.01
C ARG A 3 16.34 -2.05 -5.90
N ILE A 4 15.25 -1.31 -5.80
CA ILE A 4 14.23 -1.46 -4.78
C ILE A 4 12.96 -1.95 -5.45
N VAL A 5 12.46 -3.10 -5.01
CA VAL A 5 11.26 -3.72 -5.57
C VAL A 5 10.09 -3.47 -4.63
N ILE A 6 8.96 -3.03 -5.18
CA ILE A 6 7.73 -2.79 -4.44
C ILE A 6 6.70 -3.80 -4.92
N ILE A 7 6.25 -4.68 -4.02
CA ILE A 7 5.30 -5.73 -4.36
C ILE A 7 3.92 -5.49 -3.73
N GLY A 8 2.88 -5.61 -4.57
CA GLY A 8 1.50 -5.74 -4.14
C GLY A 8 1.02 -7.20 -4.14
N SER A 9 -0.25 -7.41 -3.80
CA SER A 9 -0.86 -8.75 -3.66
C SER A 9 -1.64 -9.22 -4.89
N LYS A 10 -1.54 -8.53 -6.03
CA LYS A 10 -2.17 -8.98 -7.28
C LYS A 10 -1.52 -10.31 -7.70
N PRO A 11 -2.29 -11.35 -8.10
CA PRO A 11 -1.73 -12.64 -8.52
C PRO A 11 -0.80 -12.57 -9.74
N ASN A 12 0.10 -13.56 -9.84
CA ASN A 12 1.03 -13.74 -10.95
C ASN A 12 1.92 -12.51 -11.22
N ALA A 13 2.29 -11.78 -10.17
CA ALA A 13 3.20 -10.65 -10.27
C ALA A 13 4.55 -11.10 -10.83
N ASN A 14 5.03 -10.43 -11.87
CA ASN A 14 6.40 -10.59 -12.33
C ASN A 14 7.32 -9.76 -11.43
N ILE A 15 7.97 -10.42 -10.47
CA ILE A 15 8.84 -9.79 -9.48
C ILE A 15 10.28 -9.91 -9.99
N PRO A 16 10.99 -8.81 -10.32
CA PRO A 16 12.39 -8.84 -10.72
C PRO A 16 13.31 -8.99 -9.50
N ASP A 17 14.57 -9.38 -9.73
CA ASP A 17 15.60 -9.34 -8.67
C ASP A 17 15.87 -7.90 -8.21
N GLY A 18 16.38 -7.74 -7.00
CA GLY A 18 16.80 -6.45 -6.45
C GLY A 18 17.47 -6.59 -5.08
N ASP A 19 17.91 -5.48 -4.53
CA ASP A 19 18.63 -5.45 -3.24
C ASP A 19 17.66 -5.44 -2.05
N VAL A 20 16.54 -4.74 -2.21
CA VAL A 20 15.55 -4.50 -1.14
C VAL A 20 14.15 -4.71 -1.70
N ILE A 21 13.27 -5.31 -0.91
CA ILE A 21 11.86 -5.48 -1.25
C ILE A 21 10.94 -4.85 -0.20
N TYR A 22 9.95 -4.10 -0.68
CA TYR A 22 8.86 -3.54 0.12
C TYR A 22 7.57 -4.28 -0.19
N CYS A 23 7.04 -5.00 0.79
CA CYS A 23 5.84 -5.82 0.66
C CYS A 23 4.61 -5.07 1.17
N ALA A 24 3.61 -4.87 0.31
CA ALA A 24 2.36 -4.25 0.69
C ALA A 24 1.34 -5.30 1.20
N ASN A 25 0.81 -5.08 2.41
CA ASN A 25 -0.20 -5.94 3.03
C ASN A 25 0.25 -7.42 3.00
N GLY A 26 -0.57 -8.31 2.43
CA GLY A 26 -0.31 -9.75 2.38
C GLY A 26 0.71 -10.20 1.33
N ALA A 27 1.29 -9.28 0.55
CA ALA A 27 2.21 -9.64 -0.52
C ALA A 27 3.40 -10.47 -0.02
N ILE A 28 3.86 -10.22 1.21
CA ILE A 28 4.95 -10.98 1.83
C ILE A 28 4.64 -12.47 1.95
N GLY A 29 3.39 -12.84 2.22
CA GLY A 29 2.96 -14.23 2.33
C GLY A 29 2.67 -14.87 0.98
N TYR A 30 2.03 -14.14 0.06
CA TYR A 30 1.70 -14.66 -1.27
C TYR A 30 2.94 -14.93 -2.13
N TYR A 31 4.02 -14.18 -1.89
CA TYR A 31 5.25 -14.23 -2.67
C TYR A 31 6.45 -14.65 -1.83
N ALA A 32 6.25 -15.49 -0.81
CA ALA A 32 7.28 -15.85 0.16
C ALA A 32 8.59 -16.34 -0.49
N GLU A 33 8.52 -17.21 -1.50
CA GLU A 33 9.71 -17.70 -2.20
C GLU A 33 10.45 -16.59 -2.96
N ASN A 34 9.73 -15.67 -3.60
CA ASN A 34 10.34 -14.51 -4.27
C ASN A 34 10.91 -13.51 -3.27
N VAL A 35 10.34 -13.38 -2.07
CA VAL A 35 10.81 -12.45 -1.03
C VAL A 35 12.13 -12.93 -0.42
N LYS A 36 12.32 -14.25 -0.24
CA LYS A 36 13.52 -14.84 0.38
C LYS A 36 14.85 -14.50 -0.31
N ARG A 37 14.82 -14.19 -1.62
CA ARG A 37 16.05 -13.85 -2.38
C ARG A 37 16.55 -12.42 -2.17
N PHE A 38 15.80 -11.56 -1.49
CA PHE A 38 16.20 -10.17 -1.25
C PHE A 38 17.03 -10.06 0.02
N GLY A 39 18.07 -9.21 -0.02
CA GLY A 39 18.94 -8.98 1.13
C GLY A 39 18.30 -8.16 2.26
N LYS A 40 17.21 -7.44 1.96
CA LYS A 40 16.42 -6.68 2.95
C LYS A 40 14.94 -6.69 2.58
N VAL A 41 14.09 -6.98 3.56
CA VAL A 41 12.63 -7.16 3.42
C VAL A 41 11.91 -6.20 4.37
N ILE A 42 11.06 -5.34 3.81
CA ILE A 42 10.27 -4.37 4.58
C ILE A 42 8.79 -4.65 4.36
N SER A 43 8.03 -4.86 5.44
CA SER A 43 6.59 -5.08 5.35
C SER A 43 5.80 -3.83 5.72
N ILE A 44 4.87 -3.43 4.86
CA ILE A 44 4.02 -2.25 5.07
C ILE A 44 2.56 -2.68 4.96
N LEU A 45 1.80 -2.53 6.04
CA LEU A 45 0.46 -3.12 6.11
C LEU A 45 -0.55 -2.28 6.90
N ASN A 46 -1.82 -2.48 6.61
CA ASN A 46 -2.89 -2.02 7.50
C ASN A 46 -2.90 -2.90 8.76
N PRO A 47 -2.79 -2.35 9.98
CA PRO A 47 -2.74 -3.13 11.23
C PRO A 47 -3.92 -4.09 11.40
N ASP A 48 -5.07 -3.80 10.79
CA ASP A 48 -6.23 -4.70 10.80
C ASP A 48 -5.89 -6.12 10.30
N LEU A 49 -4.91 -6.27 9.40
CA LEU A 49 -4.50 -7.57 8.81
C LEU A 49 -3.81 -8.51 9.79
N ILE A 50 -3.23 -7.99 10.86
CA ILE A 50 -2.49 -8.77 11.86
C ILE A 50 -3.11 -8.65 13.25
N HIS A 51 -4.28 -8.02 13.36
CA HIS A 51 -4.88 -7.73 14.65
C HIS A 51 -5.38 -9.02 15.35
N PRO A 52 -4.96 -9.32 16.59
CA PRO A 52 -5.37 -10.54 17.31
C PRO A 52 -6.89 -10.75 17.42
N LYS A 53 -7.67 -9.68 17.62
CA LYS A 53 -9.14 -9.73 17.64
C LYS A 53 -9.76 -10.33 16.38
N LYS A 54 -9.12 -10.20 15.21
CA LYS A 54 -9.59 -10.77 13.94
C LYS A 54 -9.31 -12.27 13.81
N ARG A 55 -8.50 -12.82 14.71
CA ARG A 55 -8.07 -14.23 14.75
C ARG A 55 -8.81 -15.05 15.83
N LYS A 56 -9.76 -14.42 16.55
CA LYS A 56 -10.57 -15.11 17.58
C LYS A 56 -11.49 -16.17 16.99
N ASN A 57 -11.75 -17.23 17.77
CA ASN A 57 -12.69 -18.30 17.41
C ASN A 57 -14.08 -17.73 17.11
N GLY A 58 -14.73 -18.25 16.07
CA GLY A 58 -16.06 -17.80 15.62
C GLY A 58 -16.07 -16.71 14.55
N SER A 59 -14.91 -16.15 14.14
CA SER A 59 -14.86 -15.25 12.98
C SER A 59 -14.84 -16.02 11.67
N SER A 60 -15.76 -15.72 10.75
CA SER A 60 -15.77 -16.26 9.38
C SER A 60 -14.51 -15.91 8.57
N THR A 61 -13.75 -14.91 9.01
CA THR A 61 -12.50 -14.46 8.37
C THR A 61 -11.24 -14.93 9.09
N LYS A 62 -11.36 -15.76 10.15
CA LYS A 62 -10.24 -16.15 11.01
C LYS A 62 -9.06 -16.69 10.21
N GLU A 63 -9.29 -17.65 9.32
CA GLU A 63 -8.24 -18.31 8.53
C GLU A 63 -7.49 -17.33 7.63
N PHE A 64 -8.19 -16.35 7.05
CA PHE A 64 -7.54 -15.29 6.28
C PHE A 64 -6.57 -14.50 7.16
N TYR A 65 -7.02 -13.97 8.30
CA TYR A 65 -6.18 -13.16 9.18
C TYR A 65 -5.06 -13.98 9.86
N GLU A 66 -5.29 -15.26 10.14
CA GLU A 66 -4.26 -16.16 10.66
C GLU A 66 -3.16 -16.40 9.63
N ARG A 67 -3.51 -16.61 8.35
CA ARG A 67 -2.52 -16.70 7.26
C ARG A 67 -1.70 -15.41 7.13
N GLN A 68 -2.34 -14.25 7.23
CA GLN A 68 -1.64 -12.96 7.17
C GLN A 68 -0.69 -12.77 8.36
N TRP A 69 -1.11 -13.17 9.56
CA TRP A 69 -0.27 -13.17 10.76
C TRP A 69 0.96 -14.06 10.60
N LEU A 70 0.74 -15.34 10.26
CA LEU A 70 1.81 -16.31 10.08
C LEU A 70 2.78 -15.90 8.97
N ALA A 71 2.28 -15.30 7.89
CA ALA A 71 3.13 -14.77 6.84
C ALA A 71 4.14 -13.74 7.36
N ILE A 72 3.73 -12.82 8.25
CA ILE A 72 4.64 -11.84 8.85
C ILE A 72 5.64 -12.51 9.79
N VAL A 73 5.15 -13.38 10.69
CA VAL A 73 6.00 -14.05 11.70
C VAL A 73 7.04 -14.96 11.05
N HIS A 74 6.67 -15.73 10.02
CA HIS A 74 7.57 -16.65 9.34
C HIS A 74 8.53 -15.95 8.38
N SER A 75 8.09 -14.90 7.70
CA SER A 75 8.95 -14.20 6.73
C SER A 75 9.97 -13.27 7.40
N ARG A 76 9.80 -12.97 8.69
CA ARG A 76 10.72 -12.18 9.53
C ARG A 76 11.30 -10.94 8.80
N PRO A 77 10.45 -10.02 8.30
CA PRO A 77 10.94 -8.81 7.65
C PRO A 77 11.84 -7.99 8.60
N ASP A 78 12.86 -7.32 8.07
CA ASP A 78 13.77 -6.45 8.81
C ASP A 78 13.08 -5.25 9.47
N LYS A 79 11.86 -4.93 9.01
CA LYS A 79 11.05 -3.85 9.55
C LYS A 79 9.57 -4.06 9.19
N VAL A 80 8.68 -3.77 10.13
CA VAL A 80 7.24 -3.68 9.89
C VAL A 80 6.77 -2.24 10.07
N ILE A 81 6.00 -1.73 9.11
CA ILE A 81 5.41 -0.39 9.15
C ILE A 81 3.89 -0.53 9.09
N LEU A 82 3.22 -0.09 10.15
CA LEU A 82 1.78 -0.06 10.28
C LEU A 82 1.25 1.28 9.78
N LEU A 83 0.32 1.26 8.80
CA LEU A 83 -0.25 2.48 8.21
C LEU A 83 -1.27 3.22 9.11
N ARG A 84 -1.41 2.75 10.36
CA ARG A 84 -2.11 3.42 11.47
C ARG A 84 -1.36 3.07 12.75
N ASN A 85 -1.30 4.01 13.68
CA ASN A 85 -0.67 3.82 14.99
C ASN A 85 -1.64 3.35 16.09
N ASN A 86 -2.95 3.24 15.78
CA ASN A 86 -3.93 2.70 16.72
C ASN A 86 -3.59 1.24 17.02
N GLY A 87 -3.30 0.93 18.29
CA GLY A 87 -2.93 -0.42 18.71
C GLY A 87 -1.48 -0.80 18.41
N LEU A 88 -0.60 0.16 18.08
CA LEU A 88 0.82 -0.09 17.82
C LEU A 88 1.49 -0.88 18.95
N LEU A 89 1.31 -0.46 20.21
CA LEU A 89 1.91 -1.12 21.38
C LEU A 89 1.48 -2.59 21.46
N MET A 90 0.17 -2.84 21.46
CA MET A 90 -0.40 -4.19 21.51
C MET A 90 0.05 -5.08 20.34
N LEU A 91 0.13 -4.54 19.11
CA LEU A 91 0.60 -5.29 17.96
C LEU A 91 2.10 -5.60 18.04
N THR A 92 2.88 -4.66 18.57
CA THR A 92 4.32 -4.84 18.77
C THR A 92 4.59 -5.90 19.84
N GLU A 93 3.85 -5.86 20.95
CA GLU A 93 3.89 -6.90 22.00
C GLU A 93 3.49 -8.26 21.43
N ALA A 94 2.36 -8.35 20.72
CA ALA A 94 1.92 -9.61 20.13
C ALA A 94 2.94 -10.19 19.13
N LEU A 95 3.64 -9.35 18.36
CA LEU A 95 4.69 -9.79 17.45
C LEU A 95 5.93 -10.25 18.22
N ARG A 96 6.31 -9.52 19.28
CA ARG A 96 7.43 -9.88 20.16
C ARG A 96 7.18 -11.22 20.86
N ASP A 97 5.97 -11.45 21.36
CA ASP A 97 5.56 -12.72 21.97
C ASP A 97 5.63 -13.89 20.97
N ALA A 98 5.50 -13.61 19.68
CA ALA A 98 5.70 -14.58 18.59
C ALA A 98 7.17 -14.69 18.12
N GLY A 99 8.12 -14.09 18.84
CA GLY A 99 9.55 -14.14 18.54
C GLY A 99 10.01 -13.18 17.45
N PHE A 100 9.24 -12.13 17.14
CA PHE A 100 9.64 -11.10 16.18
C PHE A 100 10.40 -9.97 16.86
N GLU A 101 11.68 -9.81 16.53
CA GLU A 101 12.59 -8.85 17.19
C GLU A 101 12.81 -7.55 16.38
N ALA A 102 12.47 -7.57 15.09
CA ALA A 102 12.70 -6.43 14.22
C ALA A 102 11.80 -5.22 14.56
N PRO A 103 12.21 -3.98 14.19
CA PRO A 103 11.44 -2.78 14.51
C PRO A 103 10.03 -2.78 13.92
N VAL A 104 9.05 -2.45 14.77
CA VAL A 104 7.65 -2.21 14.38
C VAL A 104 7.35 -0.73 14.55
N LEU A 105 7.06 -0.04 13.45
CA LEU A 105 6.75 1.38 13.41
C LEU A 105 5.28 1.59 13.08
N GLY A 106 4.67 2.64 13.62
CA GLY A 106 3.30 3.03 13.28
C GLY A 106 3.25 4.46 12.76
N LEU A 107 2.59 4.67 11.63
CA LEU A 107 2.29 6.02 11.15
C LEU A 107 0.88 6.43 11.53
N SER A 108 0.74 7.61 12.11
CA SER A 108 -0.53 8.30 12.17
C SER A 108 -1.02 8.67 10.78
N ARG A 109 -2.33 8.95 10.67
CA ARG A 109 -2.95 9.44 9.44
C ARG A 109 -2.35 10.77 8.96
N VAL A 110 -1.90 11.60 9.90
CA VAL A 110 -1.28 12.90 9.60
C VAL A 110 0.09 12.69 8.99
N GLU A 111 0.94 11.88 9.62
CA GLU A 111 2.28 11.56 9.11
C GLU A 111 2.21 10.92 7.74
N ARG A 112 1.29 9.95 7.55
CA ARG A 112 1.06 9.32 6.25
C ARG A 112 0.71 10.35 5.18
N ARG A 113 -0.22 11.27 5.46
CA ARG A 113 -0.59 12.34 4.52
C ARG A 113 0.59 13.27 4.22
N MET A 114 1.33 13.68 5.23
CA MET A 114 2.49 14.56 5.06
C MET A 114 3.59 13.89 4.24
N LEU A 115 3.84 12.60 4.48
CA LEU A 115 4.77 11.78 3.72
C LEU A 115 4.35 11.71 2.23
N VAL A 116 3.08 11.36 1.96
CA VAL A 116 2.55 11.32 0.59
C VAL A 116 2.70 12.69 -0.08
N GLY A 117 2.33 13.77 0.60
CA GLY A 117 2.43 15.14 0.07
C GLY A 117 3.87 15.58 -0.19
N ARG A 118 4.80 15.32 0.72
CA ARG A 118 6.22 15.67 0.58
C ARG A 118 6.88 14.95 -0.59
N ILE A 119 6.68 13.64 -0.70
CA ILE A 119 7.35 12.81 -1.71
C ILE A 119 6.72 12.94 -3.09
N SER A 120 5.38 12.89 -3.18
CA SER A 120 4.67 12.93 -4.46
C SER A 120 4.22 14.33 -4.90
N GLY A 121 4.23 15.31 -4.00
CA GLY A 121 3.60 16.62 -4.20
C GLY A 121 2.07 16.61 -4.11
N SER A 122 1.43 15.45 -3.88
CA SER A 122 -0.02 15.28 -3.82
C SER A 122 -0.49 15.02 -2.39
N TYR A 123 -1.21 15.96 -1.79
CA TYR A 123 -1.76 15.81 -0.44
C TYR A 123 -3.15 15.16 -0.50
N ASP A 124 -3.44 14.21 0.40
CA ASP A 124 -4.80 13.68 0.53
C ASP A 124 -5.75 14.74 1.14
N PRO A 125 -7.00 14.89 0.66
CA PRO A 125 -7.65 14.11 -0.39
C PRO A 125 -7.12 14.48 -1.79
N ILE A 126 -6.67 13.48 -2.55
CA ILE A 126 -6.15 13.65 -3.91
C ILE A 126 -7.33 13.67 -4.88
N ILE A 127 -7.53 14.81 -5.54
CA ILE A 127 -8.56 15.03 -6.56
C ILE A 127 -7.86 15.24 -7.90
N THR A 128 -8.36 14.58 -8.94
CA THR A 128 -7.76 14.59 -10.28
C THR A 128 -8.78 15.01 -11.32
N LYS A 129 -8.35 15.28 -12.56
CA LYS A 129 -9.25 15.59 -13.67
C LYS A 129 -10.26 14.46 -13.93
N GLU A 130 -9.87 13.20 -13.72
CA GLU A 130 -10.76 12.06 -13.90
C GLU A 130 -11.96 12.06 -12.95
N PHE A 131 -11.85 12.72 -11.77
CA PHE A 131 -12.98 12.92 -10.86
C PHE A 131 -14.13 13.70 -11.52
N PHE A 132 -13.80 14.70 -12.32
CA PHE A 132 -14.78 15.55 -13.00
C PHE A 132 -15.46 14.86 -14.19
N LEU A 133 -14.94 13.71 -14.63
CA LEU A 133 -15.52 12.88 -15.69
C LEU A 133 -16.56 11.88 -15.18
N LEU A 134 -16.78 11.79 -13.86
CA LEU A 134 -17.75 10.85 -13.29
C LEU A 134 -19.21 11.20 -13.66
N PRO A 135 -20.17 10.27 -13.55
CA PRO A 135 -21.58 10.61 -13.61
C PRO A 135 -21.98 11.61 -12.51
N VAL A 136 -22.92 12.53 -12.81
CA VAL A 136 -23.30 13.65 -11.91
C VAL A 136 -23.70 13.16 -10.51
N GLY A 137 -24.56 12.14 -10.41
CA GLY A 137 -24.96 11.59 -9.11
C GLY A 137 -23.79 11.05 -8.28
N LYS A 138 -22.81 10.41 -8.94
CA LYS A 138 -21.57 9.98 -8.29
C LYS A 138 -20.75 11.20 -7.84
N LYS A 139 -20.55 12.21 -8.69
CA LYS A 139 -19.83 13.45 -8.32
C LYS A 139 -20.42 14.10 -7.06
N ILE A 140 -21.73 14.29 -6.99
CA ILE A 140 -22.41 14.93 -5.85
C ILE A 140 -22.10 14.19 -4.54
N ARG A 141 -22.27 12.85 -4.54
CA ARG A 141 -21.98 12.01 -3.37
C ARG A 141 -20.54 12.19 -2.88
N TYR A 142 -19.60 12.21 -3.81
CA TYR A 142 -18.18 12.30 -3.49
C TYR A 142 -17.74 13.72 -3.09
N ILE A 143 -18.31 14.76 -3.70
CA ILE A 143 -18.12 16.15 -3.27
C ILE A 143 -18.59 16.32 -1.83
N GLY A 144 -19.76 15.78 -1.48
CA GLY A 144 -20.24 15.79 -0.10
C GLY A 144 -19.26 15.12 0.88
N SER A 145 -18.68 13.98 0.49
CA SER A 145 -17.64 13.29 1.27
C SER A 145 -16.36 14.11 1.42
N LEU A 146 -15.92 14.80 0.35
CA LEU A 146 -14.77 15.70 0.36
C LEU A 146 -15.04 16.89 1.29
N CYS A 147 -16.14 17.61 1.11
CA CYS A 147 -16.54 18.75 1.95
C CYS A 147 -16.63 18.33 3.42
N SER A 148 -17.27 17.19 3.71
CA SER A 148 -17.33 16.65 5.07
C SER A 148 -15.94 16.35 5.64
N THR A 149 -15.03 15.81 4.82
CA THR A 149 -13.65 15.55 5.24
C THR A 149 -12.91 16.85 5.55
N TYR A 150 -13.03 17.87 4.67
CA TYR A 150 -12.42 19.18 4.89
C TYR A 150 -12.93 19.84 6.17
N LEU A 151 -14.25 19.93 6.35
CA LEU A 151 -14.87 20.50 7.54
C LEU A 151 -14.43 19.75 8.82
N LYS A 152 -14.45 18.42 8.80
CA LYS A 152 -13.99 17.62 9.94
C LYS A 152 -12.51 17.80 10.23
N ARG A 153 -11.67 18.13 9.24
CA ARG A 153 -10.23 18.39 9.44
C ARG A 153 -9.93 19.75 10.05
N ILE A 154 -10.85 20.71 9.93
CA ILE A 154 -10.74 21.99 10.65
C ILE A 154 -10.80 21.72 12.16
N ILE A 155 -11.69 20.82 12.58
CA ILE A 155 -11.90 20.46 14.00
C ILE A 155 -10.91 19.37 14.46
N ASP A 156 -10.73 18.32 13.67
CA ASP A 156 -9.84 17.19 13.94
C ASP A 156 -8.90 16.94 12.75
N LYS A 157 -7.67 17.48 12.85
CA LYS A 157 -6.61 17.29 11.85
C LYS A 157 -6.30 15.80 11.58
N LYS A 158 -6.63 14.87 12.49
CA LYS A 158 -6.40 13.42 12.34
C LYS A 158 -7.47 12.73 11.50
N LYS A 159 -8.51 13.44 11.04
CA LYS A 159 -9.55 12.85 10.21
C LYS A 159 -8.99 12.37 8.86
N ASP A 160 -9.21 11.08 8.58
CA ASP A 160 -8.85 10.45 7.31
C ASP A 160 -9.83 10.84 6.21
N CYS A 161 -9.37 10.83 4.96
CA CYS A 161 -10.29 10.91 3.82
C CYS A 161 -10.78 9.50 3.42
N GLY A 162 -11.82 9.46 2.58
CA GLY A 162 -12.29 8.20 2.00
C GLY A 162 -11.20 7.52 1.14
N ALA A 163 -11.26 6.19 1.05
CA ALA A 163 -10.30 5.38 0.29
C ALA A 163 -10.15 5.81 -1.19
N TYR A 164 -11.18 6.44 -1.77
CA TYR A 164 -11.16 6.98 -3.13
C TYR A 164 -10.11 8.09 -3.35
N PHE A 165 -9.78 8.84 -2.30
CA PHE A 165 -8.96 10.06 -2.39
C PHE A 165 -7.60 9.93 -1.70
N ARG A 166 -7.18 8.71 -1.38
CA ARG A 166 -5.85 8.45 -0.83
C ARG A 166 -5.21 7.29 -1.56
N PRO A 167 -3.86 7.24 -1.62
CA PRO A 167 -3.19 6.13 -2.27
C PRO A 167 -3.45 4.80 -1.56
N SER A 168 -3.29 3.71 -2.31
CA SER A 168 -3.32 2.35 -1.78
C SER A 168 -2.09 2.04 -0.94
N THR A 169 -2.13 0.95 -0.15
CA THR A 169 -0.95 0.48 0.59
C THR A 169 0.24 0.26 -0.35
N GLY A 170 0.03 -0.29 -1.55
CA GLY A 170 1.10 -0.51 -2.52
C GLY A 170 1.82 0.77 -2.95
N VAL A 171 1.06 1.83 -3.27
CA VAL A 171 1.66 3.13 -3.63
C VAL A 171 2.26 3.82 -2.42
N ILE A 172 1.70 3.64 -1.22
CA ILE A 172 2.33 4.11 0.02
C ILE A 172 3.66 3.39 0.25
N SER A 173 3.75 2.08 -0.03
CA SER A 173 5.00 1.34 0.09
C SER A 173 6.09 1.88 -0.82
N LEU A 174 5.74 2.24 -2.06
CA LEU A 174 6.63 2.94 -2.97
C LEU A 174 7.09 4.30 -2.41
N ILE A 175 6.18 5.08 -1.85
CA ILE A 175 6.51 6.37 -1.23
C ILE A 175 7.51 6.19 -0.08
N PHE A 176 7.35 5.16 0.75
CA PHE A 176 8.32 4.84 1.81
C PHE A 176 9.69 4.47 1.27
N ALA A 177 9.73 3.62 0.23
CA ALA A 177 10.98 3.27 -0.42
C ALA A 177 11.71 4.52 -0.95
N ILE A 178 10.96 5.44 -1.57
CA ILE A 178 11.52 6.70 -2.08
C ILE A 178 12.00 7.62 -0.94
N ASP A 179 11.28 7.65 0.17
CA ASP A 179 11.70 8.44 1.34
C ASP A 179 13.02 7.94 1.93
N GLU A 180 13.25 6.62 1.92
CA GLU A 180 14.46 5.99 2.47
C GLU A 180 15.66 6.04 1.49
N TYR A 181 15.43 5.91 0.18
CA TYR A 181 16.52 5.78 -0.81
C TYR A 181 16.66 6.93 -1.81
N GLY A 182 15.71 7.86 -1.86
CA GLY A 182 15.81 9.08 -2.69
C GLY A 182 16.00 8.84 -4.18
N ASN A 183 16.81 9.68 -4.83
CA ASN A 183 17.05 9.62 -6.27
C ASN A 183 18.13 8.59 -6.68
N ASP A 184 18.91 8.08 -5.72
CA ASP A 184 20.08 7.24 -5.99
C ASP A 184 19.73 5.76 -6.23
N ALA A 185 18.45 5.43 -6.13
CA ALA A 185 17.91 4.10 -6.41
C ALA A 185 17.09 4.04 -7.70
N GLU A 186 16.86 2.81 -8.13
CA GLU A 186 15.84 2.41 -9.10
C GLU A 186 14.69 1.72 -8.35
N TYR A 187 13.45 2.04 -8.72
CA TYR A 187 12.24 1.50 -8.11
C TYR A 187 11.45 0.70 -9.13
N VAL A 188 11.15 -0.56 -8.83
CA VAL A 188 10.32 -1.41 -9.71
C VAL A 188 9.06 -1.84 -8.99
N VAL A 189 7.91 -1.45 -9.54
CA VAL A 189 6.59 -1.83 -9.04
C VAL A 189 6.14 -3.14 -9.70
N ALA A 190 5.77 -4.12 -8.89
CA ALA A 190 5.23 -5.40 -9.32
C ALA A 190 3.99 -5.77 -8.47
N GLY A 191 3.01 -6.47 -9.04
CA GLY A 191 1.85 -6.95 -8.30
C GLY A 191 0.93 -5.86 -7.73
N ILE A 192 1.07 -4.60 -8.16
CA ILE A 192 0.17 -3.50 -7.81
C ILE A 192 -0.75 -3.24 -8.98
N GLY A 193 -2.05 -3.53 -8.82
CA GLY A 193 -3.05 -3.31 -9.86
C GLY A 193 -3.93 -2.08 -9.63
N ILE A 194 -4.48 -1.54 -10.72
CA ILE A 194 -5.52 -0.50 -10.74
C ILE A 194 -6.86 -0.98 -11.31
N LYS A 195 -6.86 -2.08 -12.07
CA LYS A 195 -8.02 -2.86 -12.50
C LYS A 195 -8.19 -4.06 -11.55
N ASN A 196 -9.41 -4.58 -11.47
CA ASN A 196 -9.76 -5.77 -10.68
C ASN A 196 -9.24 -5.75 -9.22
N ARG A 197 -9.31 -4.57 -8.57
CA ARG A 197 -8.95 -4.37 -7.16
C ARG A 197 -9.90 -5.09 -6.20
N ALA A 198 -9.74 -6.39 -6.12
CA ALA A 198 -10.58 -7.34 -5.41
C ALA A 198 -10.15 -8.78 -5.72
N GLN A 199 -9.54 -9.02 -6.88
CA GLN A 199 -9.05 -10.35 -7.26
C GLN A 199 -7.76 -10.65 -6.49
N TYR A 200 -7.91 -11.27 -5.33
CA TYR A 200 -6.83 -11.83 -4.55
C TYR A 200 -6.69 -13.32 -4.85
N HIS A 201 -5.57 -13.92 -4.41
CA HIS A 201 -5.24 -15.33 -4.64
C HIS A 201 -6.31 -16.33 -4.15
N ASP A 202 -7.22 -15.90 -3.28
CA ASP A 202 -8.26 -16.73 -2.68
C ASP A 202 -9.62 -16.66 -3.42
N GLY A 203 -9.70 -15.98 -4.56
CA GLY A 203 -10.92 -15.88 -5.37
C GLY A 203 -12.05 -15.06 -4.73
N ASN A 204 -11.82 -14.49 -3.54
CA ASN A 204 -12.77 -13.59 -2.90
C ASN A 204 -12.81 -12.27 -3.65
N ASN A 205 -13.84 -12.09 -4.49
CA ASN A 205 -14.16 -10.79 -5.09
C ASN A 205 -15.10 -10.03 -4.15
N PRO A 206 -14.62 -9.12 -3.27
CA PRO A 206 -15.53 -8.20 -2.60
C PRO A 206 -16.39 -7.47 -3.65
N ALA A 207 -17.64 -7.18 -3.27
CA ALA A 207 -18.63 -6.53 -4.12
C ALA A 207 -18.00 -5.41 -4.94
N GLN A 208 -18.22 -5.43 -6.25
CA GLN A 208 -17.72 -4.39 -7.15
C GLN A 208 -18.31 -3.06 -6.71
N ASN A 209 -17.52 -2.26 -6.00
CA ASN A 209 -17.90 -0.88 -5.73
C ASN A 209 -17.95 -0.14 -7.06
N ASP A 210 -19.00 0.66 -7.20
CA ASP A 210 -19.30 1.51 -8.34
C ASP A 210 -18.15 2.43 -8.82
N LEU A 211 -17.17 2.63 -7.95
CA LEU A 211 -15.89 3.29 -8.20
C LEU A 211 -14.77 2.50 -7.50
N PRO A 212 -13.65 2.25 -8.18
CA PRO A 212 -12.58 1.47 -7.59
C PRO A 212 -11.80 2.30 -6.57
N HIS A 213 -11.64 1.77 -5.36
CA HIS A 213 -10.90 2.43 -4.29
C HIS A 213 -9.46 2.74 -4.71
N HIS A 214 -8.96 3.89 -4.24
CA HIS A 214 -7.58 4.35 -4.41
C HIS A 214 -7.11 4.60 -5.85
N VAL A 215 -7.88 4.24 -6.88
CA VAL A 215 -7.40 4.25 -8.28
C VAL A 215 -7.05 5.66 -8.77
N PHE A 216 -7.88 6.67 -8.49
CA PHE A 216 -7.56 8.05 -8.88
C PHE A 216 -6.29 8.57 -8.19
N ALA A 217 -6.21 8.34 -6.89
CA ALA A 217 -5.07 8.74 -6.08
C ALA A 217 -3.78 8.07 -6.57
N ASP A 218 -3.82 6.76 -6.82
CA ASP A 218 -2.65 6.00 -7.28
C ASP A 218 -2.19 6.46 -8.66
N LYS A 219 -3.09 6.61 -9.63
CA LYS A 219 -2.75 7.11 -10.97
C LYS A 219 -2.03 8.46 -10.90
N GLN A 220 -2.54 9.38 -10.08
CA GLN A 220 -1.95 10.71 -9.92
C GLN A 220 -0.57 10.65 -9.27
N VAL A 221 -0.45 9.89 -8.18
CA VAL A 221 0.81 9.76 -7.46
C VAL A 221 1.86 9.10 -8.33
N LEU A 222 1.53 7.97 -8.98
CA LEU A 222 2.45 7.24 -9.85
C LEU A 222 2.98 8.13 -10.98
N ARG A 223 2.11 8.89 -11.67
CA ARG A 223 2.55 9.84 -12.71
C ARG A 223 3.54 10.88 -12.18
N ARG A 224 3.28 11.43 -10.99
CA ARG A 224 4.18 12.44 -10.39
C ARG A 224 5.50 11.85 -9.94
N LEU A 225 5.50 10.62 -9.42
CA LEU A 225 6.72 9.93 -9.04
C LEU A 225 7.54 9.53 -10.28
N ALA A 226 6.90 9.06 -11.35
CA ALA A 226 7.54 8.69 -12.61
C ALA A 226 8.32 9.85 -13.24
N GLY A 227 7.80 11.07 -13.14
CA GLY A 227 8.47 12.27 -13.65
C GLY A 227 9.63 12.77 -12.79
N ARG A 228 9.90 12.15 -11.63
CA ARG A 228 10.89 12.62 -10.64
C ARG A 228 11.92 11.57 -10.25
N TYR A 229 11.55 10.30 -10.29
CA TYR A 229 12.36 9.17 -9.83
C TYR A 229 12.48 8.11 -10.93
N ARG A 230 13.53 7.28 -10.87
CA ARG A 230 13.71 6.11 -11.73
C ARG A 230 12.72 5.01 -11.33
N LEU A 231 11.47 5.18 -11.77
CA LEU A 231 10.34 4.34 -11.39
C LEU A 231 9.83 3.57 -12.61
N TYR A 232 9.79 2.25 -12.48
CA TYR A 232 9.36 1.33 -13.53
C TYR A 232 8.27 0.37 -13.04
N THR A 233 7.63 -0.33 -13.97
CA THR A 233 6.61 -1.35 -13.66
C THR A 233 6.77 -2.60 -14.47
N THR A 234 6.41 -3.74 -13.89
CA THR A 234 6.17 -4.99 -14.63
C THR A 234 4.68 -5.16 -15.00
N GLU A 235 3.80 -4.31 -14.46
CA GLU A 235 2.36 -4.37 -14.67
C GLU A 235 1.94 -3.59 -15.92
N GLN A 236 1.41 -4.29 -16.94
CA GLN A 236 0.93 -3.68 -18.19
C GLN A 236 -0.10 -2.56 -17.96
N GLU A 237 -1.01 -2.75 -17.01
CA GLU A 237 -2.05 -1.75 -16.72
C GLU A 237 -1.50 -0.45 -16.11
N LEU A 238 -0.30 -0.47 -15.55
CA LEU A 238 0.36 0.72 -15.00
C LEU A 238 1.20 1.47 -16.04
N MET A 239 1.46 0.88 -17.21
CA MET A 239 2.31 1.47 -18.26
C MET A 239 1.87 2.87 -18.74
N PRO A 240 0.56 3.24 -18.74
CA PRO A 240 0.15 4.62 -19.03
C PRO A 240 0.54 5.66 -17.95
N TYR A 241 1.09 5.23 -16.82
CA TYR A 241 1.41 6.06 -15.66
C TYR A 241 2.89 5.99 -15.27
N ILE A 242 3.55 4.87 -15.53
CA ILE A 242 4.95 4.58 -15.21
C ILE A 242 5.57 3.73 -16.34
N PRO A 243 6.81 3.97 -16.77
CA PRO A 243 7.43 3.24 -17.87
C PRO A 243 7.60 1.74 -17.57
N PRO A 244 7.58 0.87 -18.60
CA PRO A 244 7.83 -0.55 -18.41
C PRO A 244 9.25 -0.79 -17.91
N TRP A 245 9.42 -1.76 -17.01
CA TRP A 245 10.73 -2.28 -16.65
C TRP A 245 11.24 -3.19 -17.75
N ASN A 246 12.32 -2.78 -18.41
CA ASN A 246 13.00 -3.61 -19.40
C ASN A 246 14.20 -4.24 -18.73
N HIS A 247 14.33 -5.56 -18.83
CA HIS A 247 15.44 -6.35 -18.26
C HIS A 247 16.81 -6.06 -18.92
N ARG A 248 16.97 -4.95 -19.64
CA ARG A 248 18.21 -4.67 -20.38
C ARG A 248 19.26 -4.04 -19.46
N SER A 249 20.41 -4.72 -19.50
CA SER A 249 21.74 -4.54 -18.88
C SER A 249 21.82 -4.72 -17.37
#